data_AF-A0A2D4NN67-F1
#
_entry.id   AF-A0A2D4NN67-F1
#
_cell.length_a   1.000
_cell.length_b   1.000
_cell.length_c   1.000
_cell.angle_alpha   90.00
_cell.angle_beta   90.00
_cell.angle_gamma   90.00
#
_symmetry.space_group_name_H-M   'P 1'
#
loop_
_entity.id
_entity.type
_entity.pdbx_description
1 polymer ?
#
loop_
_entity_poly.entity_id
_entity_poly.type
_entity_poly.pdbx_seq_one_letter_code
_entity_poly.pdbx_strand_id
1 'polypeptide(L)'
;GIFIVILTVTTLKILIYTLLSPEFRIFFPQLTGVLTLAFFIHNCVITLLKNNRNQEKNVRDLSIAYFLVSLTYLYVGVLIFASFPSPPLSKECIEQNFLDNFPSNDIMSFLARIFLLFQMVTVYPLLGYLARVQFLGHVFGNVYPSFFHVLVSNIIIVGTGIAVARFYPNIGGIIRYSGATCGLAFVFVYPSIIYIISLHRENQLTWFTLISHFLIILLGVANLMAQFLI
;
A
#
# COMPACT_ATOMS: atom_id res chain seq x y z
N GLY A 1 -14.08 -12.21 -6.80
CA GLY A 1 -13.81 -11.49 -5.55
C GLY A 1 -12.52 -10.70 -5.63
N ILE A 2 -11.38 -11.33 -5.33
CA ILE A 2 -10.04 -10.71 -5.38
C ILE A 2 -9.70 -10.17 -6.78
N PHE A 3 -10.09 -10.88 -7.84
CA PHE A 3 -9.90 -10.43 -9.23
C PHE A 3 -10.69 -9.15 -9.57
N ILE A 4 -11.89 -8.98 -9.03
CA ILE A 4 -12.68 -7.75 -9.19
C ILE A 4 -12.03 -6.63 -8.39
N VAL A 5 -11.54 -6.89 -7.18
CA VAL A 5 -10.84 -5.88 -6.37
C VAL A 5 -9.53 -5.43 -7.02
N ILE A 6 -8.72 -6.35 -7.53
CA ILE A 6 -7.48 -6.03 -8.25
C ILE A 6 -7.81 -5.28 -9.55
N LEU A 7 -8.82 -5.72 -10.30
CA LEU A 7 -9.28 -5.03 -11.51
C LEU A 7 -9.82 -3.64 -11.15
N THR A 8 -10.66 -3.48 -10.13
CA THR A 8 -11.18 -2.18 -9.69
C THR A 8 -10.06 -1.27 -9.20
N VAL A 9 -9.11 -1.75 -8.41
CA VAL A 9 -7.95 -0.95 -7.95
C VAL A 9 -7.04 -0.58 -9.12
N THR A 10 -6.88 -1.46 -10.12
CA THR A 10 -6.06 -1.20 -11.32
C THR A 10 -6.78 -0.24 -12.28
N THR A 11 -8.08 -0.43 -12.53
CA THR A 11 -8.92 0.44 -13.35
C THR A 11 -9.12 1.80 -12.69
N LEU A 12 -9.15 1.87 -11.36
CA LEU A 12 -9.27 3.11 -10.60
C LEU A 12 -7.92 3.84 -10.47
N LYS A 13 -6.79 3.10 -10.40
CA LYS A 13 -5.44 3.63 -10.65
C LYS A 13 -5.38 4.28 -12.03
N ILE A 14 -5.85 3.59 -13.06
CA ILE A 14 -5.89 4.08 -14.44
C ILE A 14 -6.87 5.26 -14.56
N LEU A 15 -8.03 5.24 -13.89
CA LEU A 15 -9.04 6.29 -13.96
C LEU A 15 -8.59 7.58 -13.25
N ILE A 16 -7.97 7.46 -12.06
CA ILE A 16 -7.32 8.57 -11.35
C ILE A 16 -6.20 9.16 -12.20
N TYR A 17 -5.46 8.30 -12.90
CA TYR A 17 -4.38 8.68 -13.82
C TYR A 17 -4.88 9.43 -15.05
N THR A 18 -6.01 9.02 -15.64
CA THR A 18 -6.63 9.72 -16.77
C THR A 18 -7.30 11.04 -16.37
N LEU A 19 -7.75 11.17 -15.11
CA LEU A 19 -8.49 12.35 -14.64
C LEU A 19 -7.59 13.50 -14.14
N LEU A 20 -6.36 13.25 -13.66
CA LEU A 20 -5.55 14.27 -12.99
C LEU A 20 -4.49 14.98 -13.85
N SER A 21 -4.15 14.52 -15.06
CA SER A 21 -3.13 15.21 -15.86
C SER A 21 -3.38 15.15 -17.38
N PRO A 22 -3.47 16.30 -18.08
CA PRO A 22 -3.25 16.34 -19.53
C PRO A 22 -1.77 16.16 -19.93
N GLU A 23 -0.83 16.15 -18.97
CA GLU A 23 0.61 15.93 -19.24
C GLU A 23 1.10 14.58 -18.69
N PHE A 24 1.40 13.66 -19.60
CA PHE A 24 1.95 12.35 -19.28
C PHE A 24 3.40 12.50 -18.77
N ARG A 25 3.58 12.59 -17.45
CA ARG A 25 4.92 12.63 -16.85
C ARG A 25 5.52 11.22 -16.81
N ILE A 26 6.77 11.10 -17.23
CA ILE A 26 7.53 9.83 -17.23
C ILE A 26 7.59 9.19 -15.83
N PHE A 27 7.48 10.01 -14.77
CA PHE A 27 7.52 9.60 -13.36
C PHE A 27 6.28 8.86 -12.84
N PHE A 28 5.30 8.55 -13.69
CA PHE A 28 4.06 7.87 -13.26
C PHE A 28 4.24 6.57 -12.46
N PRO A 29 5.28 5.74 -12.67
CA PRO A 29 5.43 4.51 -11.91
C PRO A 29 5.65 4.79 -10.42
N GLN A 30 6.20 5.94 -10.05
CA GLN A 30 6.37 6.30 -8.65
C GLN A 30 5.01 6.31 -7.91
N LEU A 31 3.96 6.81 -8.56
CA LEU A 31 2.60 6.81 -8.04
C LEU A 31 2.02 5.39 -7.94
N THR A 32 2.30 4.53 -8.91
CA THR A 32 1.79 3.15 -8.90
C THR A 32 2.38 2.35 -7.74
N GLY A 33 3.65 2.57 -7.39
CA GLY A 33 4.28 2.02 -6.19
C GLY A 33 3.56 2.47 -4.91
N VAL A 34 3.37 3.78 -4.75
CA VAL A 34 2.70 4.37 -3.57
C VAL A 34 1.28 3.86 -3.39
N LEU A 35 0.49 3.87 -4.47
CA LEU A 35 -0.89 3.39 -4.43
C LEU A 35 -0.99 1.89 -4.13
N THR A 36 0.03 1.10 -4.45
CA THR A 36 0.03 -0.34 -4.09
C THR A 36 0.10 -0.53 -2.58
N LEU A 37 0.87 0.32 -1.87
CA LEU A 37 0.89 0.30 -0.41
C LEU A 37 -0.41 0.91 0.17
N ALA A 38 -0.96 1.95 -0.46
CA ALA A 38 -2.19 2.60 0.00
C ALA A 38 -3.39 1.63 0.02
N PHE A 39 -3.48 0.73 -0.96
CA PHE A 39 -4.53 -0.30 -1.05
C PHE A 39 -4.14 -1.65 -0.41
N PHE A 40 -3.18 -1.65 0.52
CA PHE A 40 -2.64 -2.87 1.10
C PHE A 40 -3.41 -3.32 2.35
N ILE A 41 -4.43 -4.18 2.16
CA ILE A 41 -5.11 -4.91 3.25
C ILE A 41 -5.06 -6.44 3.07
N HIS A 42 -4.38 -6.91 2.02
CA HIS A 42 -4.38 -8.30 1.57
C HIS A 42 -3.93 -9.29 2.65
N ASN A 43 -3.02 -8.88 3.54
CA ASN A 43 -2.50 -9.74 4.61
C ASN A 43 -3.51 -10.02 5.74
N CYS A 44 -4.49 -9.13 5.96
CA CYS A 44 -5.44 -9.27 7.07
C CYS A 44 -6.92 -9.33 6.60
N VAL A 45 -7.17 -9.22 5.29
CA VAL A 45 -8.53 -9.21 4.73
C VAL A 45 -9.31 -10.48 5.08
N ILE A 46 -8.67 -11.65 5.06
CA ILE A 46 -9.32 -12.93 5.37
C ILE A 46 -9.76 -12.96 6.84
N THR A 47 -8.87 -12.59 7.76
CA THR A 47 -9.18 -12.55 9.20
C THR A 47 -10.23 -11.51 9.54
N LEU A 48 -10.23 -10.38 8.84
CA LEU A 48 -11.23 -9.32 9.02
C LEU A 48 -12.60 -9.77 8.54
N LEU A 49 -12.70 -10.30 7.33
CA LEU A 49 -13.97 -10.73 6.75
C LEU A 49 -14.58 -11.94 7.46
N LYS A 50 -13.77 -12.82 8.07
CA LYS A 50 -14.25 -13.95 8.87
C LYS A 50 -15.11 -13.52 10.07
N ASN A 51 -14.92 -12.30 10.57
CA ASN A 51 -15.71 -11.75 11.67
C ASN A 51 -17.03 -11.10 11.22
N ASN A 52 -17.31 -11.03 9.92
CA ASN A 52 -18.57 -10.46 9.42
C ASN A 52 -19.76 -11.37 9.79
N ARG A 53 -20.87 -10.78 10.25
CA ARG A 53 -22.07 -11.54 10.61
C ARG A 53 -22.69 -12.25 9.39
N ASN A 54 -22.62 -11.59 8.23
CA ASN A 54 -23.25 -12.01 6.98
C ASN A 54 -22.17 -12.30 5.92
N GLN A 55 -21.63 -13.53 5.93
CA GLN A 55 -20.49 -13.91 5.10
C GLN A 55 -20.78 -13.85 3.58
N GLU A 56 -22.04 -13.99 3.18
CA GLU A 56 -22.48 -13.93 1.79
C GLU A 56 -22.33 -12.51 1.19
N LYS A 57 -22.31 -11.47 2.04
CA LYS A 57 -22.17 -10.08 1.63
C LYS A 57 -20.71 -9.59 1.59
N ASN A 58 -19.74 -10.43 1.95
CA ASN A 58 -18.33 -10.07 2.02
C ASN A 58 -17.78 -9.43 0.75
N VAL A 59 -18.14 -9.95 -0.43
CA VAL A 59 -17.67 -9.40 -1.71
C VAL A 59 -18.20 -7.99 -1.94
N ARG A 60 -19.48 -7.75 -1.61
CA ARG A 60 -20.11 -6.43 -1.72
C ARG A 60 -19.47 -5.46 -0.74
N ASP A 61 -19.34 -5.85 0.52
CA ASP A 61 -18.83 -5.00 1.59
C ASP A 61 -17.36 -4.61 1.32
N LEU A 62 -16.55 -5.56 0.84
CA LEU A 62 -15.18 -5.30 0.41
C LEU A 62 -15.12 -4.33 -0.77
N SER A 63 -15.94 -4.53 -1.80
CA SER A 63 -15.98 -3.62 -2.96
C SER A 63 -16.38 -2.19 -2.59
N ILE A 64 -17.39 -2.03 -1.73
CA ILE A 64 -17.81 -0.71 -1.21
C ILE A 64 -16.67 -0.07 -0.43
N ALA A 65 -15.98 -0.83 0.43
CA ALA A 65 -14.85 -0.32 1.20
C ALA A 65 -13.73 0.21 0.29
N TYR A 66 -13.32 -0.56 -0.72
CA TYR A 66 -12.30 -0.10 -1.68
C TYR A 66 -12.73 1.13 -2.47
N PHE A 67 -14.01 1.19 -2.88
CA PHE A 67 -14.57 2.35 -3.55
C PHE A 67 -14.49 3.61 -2.68
N LEU A 68 -14.93 3.52 -1.40
CA LEU A 68 -14.88 4.63 -0.46
C LEU A 68 -13.44 5.07 -0.18
N VAL A 69 -12.51 4.14 0.08
CA VAL A 69 -11.08 4.45 0.29
C VAL A 69 -10.49 5.14 -0.92
N SER A 70 -10.86 4.72 -2.13
CA SER A 70 -10.34 5.40 -3.30
C SER A 70 -10.94 6.78 -3.52
N LEU A 71 -12.23 6.99 -3.18
CA LEU A 71 -12.83 8.31 -3.20
C LEU A 71 -12.16 9.25 -2.22
N THR A 72 -11.80 8.79 -1.01
CA THR A 72 -11.12 9.64 -0.03
C THR A 72 -9.71 10.02 -0.51
N TYR A 73 -8.96 9.08 -1.09
CA TYR A 73 -7.65 9.39 -1.68
C TYR A 73 -7.74 10.33 -2.88
N LEU A 74 -8.72 10.12 -3.77
CA LEU A 74 -8.96 11.01 -4.91
C LEU A 74 -9.35 12.40 -4.43
N TYR A 75 -10.27 12.51 -3.47
CA TYR A 75 -10.72 13.78 -2.91
C TYR A 75 -9.57 14.60 -2.34
N VAL A 76 -8.76 14.00 -1.46
CA VAL A 76 -7.60 14.69 -0.86
C VAL A 76 -6.56 15.04 -1.93
N GLY A 77 -6.23 14.10 -2.81
CA GLY A 77 -5.24 14.31 -3.87
C GLY A 77 -5.61 15.43 -4.84
N VAL A 78 -6.87 15.46 -5.31
CA VAL A 78 -7.37 16.50 -6.21
C VAL A 78 -7.42 17.85 -5.51
N LEU A 79 -7.94 17.93 -4.27
CA LEU A 79 -8.04 19.21 -3.57
C LEU A 79 -6.67 19.83 -3.32
N ILE A 80 -5.72 19.07 -2.79
CA ILE A 80 -4.37 19.60 -2.53
C ILE A 80 -3.69 20.02 -3.84
N PHE A 81 -3.82 19.23 -4.90
CA PHE A 81 -3.22 19.56 -6.20
C PHE A 81 -3.88 20.76 -6.87
N ALA A 82 -5.21 20.90 -6.80
CA ALA A 82 -5.96 21.98 -7.43
C ALA A 82 -5.85 23.30 -6.66
N SER A 83 -5.87 23.24 -5.32
CA SER A 83 -5.77 24.41 -4.44
C SER A 83 -4.33 24.90 -4.24
N PHE A 84 -3.32 24.18 -4.73
CA PHE A 84 -1.93 24.62 -4.65
C PHE A 84 -1.76 25.96 -5.41
N PRO A 85 -1.12 26.98 -4.80
CA PRO A 85 -1.04 28.34 -5.33
C PRO A 85 -0.15 28.44 -6.57
N SER A 86 -0.69 28.04 -7.72
CA SER A 86 -0.12 28.22 -9.06
C SER A 86 -0.86 29.37 -9.75
N PRO A 87 -0.18 30.33 -10.40
CA PRO A 87 1.21 30.31 -10.87
C PRO A 87 2.36 30.79 -9.94
N PRO A 88 2.16 31.43 -8.76
CA PRO A 88 3.28 31.96 -8.00
C PRO A 88 4.24 30.87 -7.45
N LEU A 89 3.75 29.65 -7.21
CA LEU A 89 4.55 28.48 -6.88
C LEU A 89 4.36 27.38 -7.93
N SER A 90 5.46 26.72 -8.31
CA SER A 90 5.42 25.55 -9.20
C SER A 90 4.79 24.36 -8.48
N LYS A 91 3.98 23.57 -9.20
CA LYS A 91 3.42 22.30 -8.69
C LYS A 91 4.49 21.24 -8.39
N GLU A 92 5.73 21.47 -8.82
CA GLU A 92 6.88 20.62 -8.48
C GLU A 92 7.36 20.83 -7.04
N CYS A 93 6.94 21.92 -6.39
CA CYS A 93 7.24 22.20 -4.98
C CYS A 93 6.35 21.40 -4.01
N ILE A 94 5.40 20.59 -4.50
CA ILE A 94 4.53 19.79 -3.64
C ILE A 94 5.37 18.71 -2.96
N GLU A 95 5.62 18.89 -1.67
CA GLU A 95 6.31 17.90 -0.84
C GLU A 95 5.51 16.60 -0.71
N GLN A 96 6.23 15.47 -0.59
CA GLN A 96 5.64 14.13 -0.49
C GLN A 96 4.73 13.98 0.73
N ASN A 97 5.12 14.60 1.84
CA ASN A 97 4.23 14.85 2.96
C ASN A 97 3.60 16.21 2.76
N PHE A 98 2.32 16.23 2.39
CA PHE A 98 1.68 17.48 2.04
C PHE A 98 1.64 18.49 3.20
N LEU A 99 1.72 18.03 4.46
CA LEU A 99 1.78 18.91 5.63
C LEU A 99 3.06 19.73 5.70
N ASP A 100 4.15 19.29 5.05
CA ASP A 100 5.43 20.00 4.99
C ASP A 100 5.40 21.17 4.00
N ASN A 101 4.35 21.29 3.18
CA ASN A 101 4.10 22.49 2.38
C ASN A 101 3.54 23.67 3.21
N PHE A 102 3.10 23.42 4.46
CA PHE A 102 2.54 24.44 5.34
C PHE A 102 3.60 24.99 6.30
N PRO A 103 3.56 26.30 6.61
CA PRO A 103 4.51 26.91 7.53
C PRO A 103 4.34 26.35 8.95
N SER A 104 5.44 26.32 9.71
CA SER A 104 5.44 25.74 11.07
C SER A 104 4.56 26.48 12.09
N ASN A 105 4.17 27.72 11.78
CA ASN A 105 3.31 28.55 12.64
C ASN A 105 1.81 28.41 12.30
N ASP A 106 1.44 27.56 11.35
CA ASP A 106 0.03 27.32 11.03
C ASP A 106 -0.63 26.42 12.09
N ILE A 107 -1.65 26.95 12.77
CA ILE A 107 -2.33 26.27 13.88
C ILE A 107 -3.02 24.98 13.39
N MET A 108 -3.58 24.98 12.18
CA MET A 108 -4.31 23.83 11.66
C MET A 108 -3.37 22.68 11.31
N SER A 109 -2.27 22.96 10.62
CA SER A 109 -1.19 21.99 10.35
C SER A 109 -0.57 21.47 11.63
N PHE A 110 -0.38 22.33 12.64
CA PHE A 110 0.12 21.93 13.95
C PHE A 110 -0.81 20.94 14.66
N LEU A 111 -2.12 21.21 14.70
CA LEU A 111 -3.11 20.31 15.27
C LEU A 111 -3.17 18.97 14.51
N ALA A 112 -3.13 19.01 13.18
CA ALA A 112 -3.09 17.80 12.36
C ALA A 112 -1.86 16.93 12.68
N ARG A 113 -0.67 17.54 12.82
CA ARG A 113 0.57 16.83 13.19
C ARG A 113 0.47 16.20 14.58
N ILE A 114 -0.16 16.86 15.55
CA ILE A 114 -0.39 16.30 16.89
C ILE A 114 -1.29 15.06 16.83
N PHE A 115 -2.41 15.13 16.10
CA PHE A 115 -3.31 13.97 15.98
C PHE A 115 -2.65 12.80 15.26
N LEU A 116 -1.89 13.07 14.20
CA LEU A 116 -1.08 12.05 13.52
C LEU A 116 -0.02 11.45 14.45
N LEU A 117 0.63 12.26 15.30
CA LEU A 117 1.59 11.76 16.28
C LEU A 117 0.94 10.79 17.27
N PHE A 118 -0.20 11.16 17.87
CA PHE A 118 -0.92 10.26 18.78
C PHE A 118 -1.37 8.97 18.09
N GLN A 119 -1.86 9.07 16.86
CA GLN A 119 -2.21 7.90 16.06
C GLN A 119 -0.99 7.01 15.81
N MET A 120 0.14 7.56 15.37
CA MET A 120 1.33 6.77 15.04
C MET A 120 1.96 6.12 16.28
N VAL A 121 2.00 6.82 17.41
CA VAL A 121 2.52 6.27 18.69
C VAL A 121 1.71 5.06 19.14
N THR A 122 0.39 5.07 18.93
CA THR A 122 -0.49 3.95 19.32
C THR A 122 -0.48 2.80 18.32
N VAL A 123 -0.36 3.09 17.02
CA VAL A 123 -0.34 2.07 15.96
C VAL A 123 1.02 1.38 15.85
N TYR A 124 2.13 2.07 16.12
CA TYR A 124 3.47 1.52 15.93
C TYR A 124 3.74 0.24 16.75
N PRO A 125 3.41 0.16 18.06
CA PRO A 125 3.56 -1.07 18.84
C PRO A 125 2.74 -2.25 18.29
N LEU A 126 1.53 -1.98 17.78
CA LEU A 126 0.66 -3.02 17.21
C LEU A 126 1.28 -3.59 15.93
N LEU A 127 1.78 -2.74 15.03
CA LEU A 127 2.46 -3.17 13.81
C LEU A 127 3.76 -3.93 14.13
N GLY A 128 4.54 -3.45 15.11
CA GLY A 128 5.74 -4.14 15.59
C GLY A 128 5.44 -5.54 16.14
N TYR A 129 4.36 -5.67 16.93
CA TYR A 129 3.88 -6.96 17.42
C TYR A 129 3.49 -7.90 16.26
N LEU A 130 2.71 -7.42 15.29
CA LEU A 130 2.29 -8.23 14.13
C LEU A 130 3.50 -8.70 13.30
N ALA A 131 4.44 -7.79 12.99
CA ALA A 131 5.66 -8.13 12.27
C ALA A 131 6.48 -9.20 13.00
N ARG A 132 6.62 -9.05 14.33
CA ARG A 132 7.32 -10.01 15.18
C ARG A 132 6.67 -11.39 15.17
N VAL A 133 5.35 -11.47 15.32
CA VAL A 133 4.61 -12.74 15.33
C VAL A 133 4.76 -13.47 13.99
N GLN A 134 4.67 -12.73 12.88
CA GLN A 134 4.86 -13.29 11.54
C GLN A 134 6.31 -13.79 11.33
N PHE A 135 7.30 -12.98 11.71
CA PHE A 135 8.71 -13.31 11.53
C PHE A 135 9.17 -14.46 12.44
N LEU A 136 8.97 -14.36 13.75
CA LEU A 136 9.38 -15.38 14.72
C LEU A 136 8.59 -16.68 14.54
N GLY A 137 7.30 -16.58 14.25
CA GLY A 137 6.47 -17.75 13.97
C GLY A 137 6.94 -18.52 12.73
N HIS A 138 7.39 -17.82 11.68
CA HIS A 138 7.92 -18.46 10.49
C HIS A 138 9.32 -19.06 10.69
N VAL A 139 10.24 -18.33 11.35
CA VAL A 139 11.63 -18.76 11.50
C VAL A 139 11.81 -19.83 12.58
N PHE A 140 11.12 -19.70 13.71
CA PHE A 140 11.32 -20.56 14.89
C PHE A 140 10.15 -21.50 15.17
N GLY A 141 9.06 -21.44 14.39
CA GLY A 141 7.84 -22.24 14.60
C GLY A 141 7.04 -21.87 15.85
N ASN A 142 7.58 -21.00 16.71
CA ASN A 142 6.98 -20.58 17.97
C ASN A 142 6.83 -19.06 18.01
N VAL A 143 5.67 -18.59 18.48
CA VAL A 143 5.33 -17.16 18.54
C VAL A 143 6.21 -16.39 19.55
N TYR A 144 6.69 -17.09 20.60
CA TYR A 144 7.55 -16.52 21.62
C TYR A 144 8.66 -17.52 21.98
N PRO A 145 9.76 -17.57 21.21
CA PRO A 145 10.82 -18.55 21.44
C PRO A 145 11.62 -18.23 22.70
N SER A 146 12.01 -16.96 22.92
CA SER A 146 12.60 -16.48 24.18
C SER A 146 12.60 -14.94 24.25
N PHE A 147 12.79 -14.39 25.44
CA PHE A 147 12.90 -12.95 25.68
C PHE A 147 14.01 -12.29 24.85
N PHE A 148 15.17 -12.95 24.71
CA PHE A 148 16.31 -12.41 23.96
C PHE A 148 15.98 -12.24 22.47
N HIS A 149 15.32 -13.22 21.85
CA HIS A 149 14.94 -13.13 20.44
C HIS A 149 13.95 -11.99 20.19
N VAL A 150 13.02 -11.78 21.13
CA VAL A 150 12.05 -10.68 21.06
C VAL A 150 12.74 -9.33 21.23
N LEU A 151 13.66 -9.21 22.19
CA LEU A 151 14.42 -7.99 22.42
C LEU A 151 15.26 -7.61 21.20
N VAL A 152 15.98 -8.58 20.63
CA VAL A 152 16.79 -8.38 19.41
C VAL A 152 15.90 -7.95 18.23
N SER A 153 14.76 -8.62 18.01
CA SER A 153 13.82 -8.24 16.95
C SER A 153 13.31 -6.79 17.11
N ASN A 154 12.98 -6.37 18.34
CA ASN A 154 12.52 -5.00 18.59
C ASN A 154 13.65 -3.98 18.37
N ILE A 155 14.87 -4.28 18.82
CA ILE A 155 16.04 -3.42 18.60
C ILE A 155 16.30 -3.26 17.10
N ILE A 156 16.21 -4.34 16.32
CA ILE A 156 16.39 -4.29 14.86
C ILE A 156 15.32 -3.41 14.19
N ILE A 157 14.04 -3.59 14.55
CA ILE A 157 12.93 -2.82 13.96
C ILE A 157 13.09 -1.32 14.27
N VAL A 158 13.31 -0.97 15.54
CA VAL A 158 13.49 0.42 15.96
C VAL A 158 14.77 1.01 15.39
N GLY A 159 15.87 0.27 15.44
CA GLY A 159 17.17 0.70 14.91
C GLY A 159 17.14 0.97 13.41
N THR A 160 16.45 0.12 12.64
CA THR A 160 16.24 0.34 11.20
C THR A 160 15.43 1.62 10.96
N GLY A 161 14.37 1.85 11.76
CA GLY A 161 13.57 3.08 11.69
C GLY A 161 14.39 4.35 11.96
N ILE A 162 15.22 4.33 13.02
CA ILE A 162 16.12 5.46 13.36
C ILE A 162 17.16 5.69 12.26
N ALA A 163 17.77 4.63 11.73
CA ALA A 163 18.75 4.72 10.67
C ALA A 163 18.13 5.35 9.40
N VAL A 164 16.96 4.88 8.97
CA VAL A 164 16.26 5.45 7.81
C VAL A 164 15.89 6.93 8.07
N ALA A 165 15.36 7.25 9.24
CA ALA A 165 15.02 8.63 9.60
C ALA A 165 16.24 9.57 9.59
N ARG A 166 17.43 9.08 9.94
CA ARG A 166 18.65 9.89 9.98
C ARG A 166 19.37 9.99 8.64
N PHE A 167 19.39 8.93 7.84
CA PHE A 167 20.21 8.84 6.62
C PHE A 167 19.41 9.03 5.33
N TYR A 168 18.11 8.69 5.29
CA TYR A 168 17.28 8.77 4.10
C TYR A 168 15.81 9.10 4.43
N PRO A 169 15.50 10.35 4.84
CA PRO A 169 14.15 10.76 5.25
C PRO A 169 13.21 11.04 4.06
N ASN A 170 13.29 10.28 2.96
CA ASN A 170 12.42 10.44 1.80
C ASN A 170 11.24 9.46 1.89
N ILE A 171 10.09 9.97 2.36
CA ILE A 171 8.90 9.18 2.66
C ILE A 171 8.35 8.49 1.40
N GLY A 172 8.24 9.22 0.30
CA GLY A 172 7.73 8.70 -0.97
C GLY A 172 8.62 7.61 -1.57
N GLY A 173 9.95 7.72 -1.40
CA GLY A 173 10.90 6.69 -1.79
C GLY A 173 10.71 5.41 -0.99
N ILE A 174 10.58 5.50 0.32
CA ILE A 174 10.33 4.33 1.18
C ILE A 174 9.01 3.67 0.80
N ILE A 175 7.94 4.46 0.68
CA ILE A 175 6.60 3.97 0.38
C ILE A 175 6.51 3.34 -1.02
N ARG A 176 7.13 3.94 -2.06
CA ARG A 176 7.07 3.39 -3.43
C ARG A 176 7.78 2.05 -3.54
N TYR A 177 8.98 1.91 -2.97
CA TYR A 177 9.75 0.67 -3.04
C TYR A 177 9.15 -0.41 -2.17
N SER A 178 8.73 -0.06 -0.95
CA SER A 178 8.02 -0.99 -0.07
C SER A 178 6.74 -1.49 -0.74
N GLY A 179 5.91 -0.57 -1.25
CA GLY A 179 4.65 -0.88 -1.92
C GLY A 179 4.80 -1.71 -3.19
N ALA A 180 5.79 -1.41 -4.03
CA ALA A 180 6.06 -2.19 -5.23
C ALA A 180 6.56 -3.61 -4.91
N THR A 181 7.45 -3.74 -3.91
CA THR A 181 8.03 -5.03 -3.52
C THR A 181 7.01 -5.92 -2.83
N CYS A 182 6.31 -5.42 -1.81
CA CYS A 182 5.29 -6.20 -1.12
C CYS A 182 4.07 -6.44 -2.02
N GLY A 183 3.74 -5.47 -2.87
CA GLY A 183 2.69 -5.56 -3.87
C GLY A 183 2.92 -6.68 -4.88
N LEU A 184 4.15 -6.79 -5.41
CA LEU A 184 4.52 -7.88 -6.31
C LEU A 184 4.16 -9.23 -5.71
N ALA A 185 4.61 -9.51 -4.48
CA ALA A 185 4.35 -10.79 -3.83
C ALA A 185 2.87 -10.96 -3.45
N PHE A 186 2.33 -10.09 -2.60
CA PHE A 186 1.04 -10.32 -1.93
C PHE A 186 -0.18 -9.86 -2.73
N VAL A 187 -0.04 -8.92 -3.66
CA VAL A 187 -1.15 -8.39 -4.46
C VAL A 187 -1.22 -9.05 -5.82
N PHE A 188 -0.08 -9.25 -6.50
CA PHE A 188 -0.05 -9.74 -7.87
C PHE A 188 0.27 -11.24 -7.96
N VAL A 189 1.38 -11.70 -7.37
CA VAL A 189 1.91 -13.06 -7.58
C VAL A 189 1.12 -14.10 -6.80
N TYR A 190 1.04 -13.99 -5.47
CA TYR A 190 0.42 -15.03 -4.64
C TYR A 190 -1.04 -15.31 -4.99
N PRO A 191 -1.93 -14.30 -5.08
CA PRO A 191 -3.32 -14.57 -5.43
C PRO A 191 -3.46 -15.23 -6.81
N SER A 192 -2.64 -14.79 -7.78
CA SER A 192 -2.73 -15.30 -9.14
C SER A 192 -2.27 -16.75 -9.25
N ILE A 193 -1.15 -17.09 -8.63
CA ILE A 193 -0.63 -18.46 -8.62
C ILE A 193 -1.57 -19.39 -7.88
N ILE A 194 -2.06 -18.99 -6.69
CA ILE A 194 -2.98 -19.81 -5.91
C ILE A 194 -4.26 -20.11 -6.71
N TYR A 195 -4.79 -19.12 -7.41
CA TYR A 195 -5.98 -19.30 -8.24
C TYR A 195 -5.73 -20.27 -9.42
N ILE A 196 -4.61 -20.11 -10.14
CA ILE A 196 -4.22 -21.03 -11.22
C ILE A 196 -4.07 -22.46 -10.71
N ILE A 197 -3.38 -22.65 -9.57
CA ILE A 197 -3.18 -23.98 -8.97
C ILE A 197 -4.52 -24.61 -8.58
N SER A 198 -5.43 -23.83 -7.99
CA SER A 198 -6.78 -24.31 -7.63
C SER A 198 -7.54 -24.79 -8.85
N LEU A 199 -7.53 -24.00 -9.93
CA LEU A 199 -8.27 -24.31 -11.15
C LEU A 199 -7.65 -25.50 -11.93
N HIS A 200 -6.32 -25.64 -11.86
CA HIS A 200 -5.63 -26.80 -12.42
C HIS A 200 -5.98 -28.09 -11.68
N ARG A 201 -6.07 -28.05 -10.34
CA ARG A 201 -6.50 -29.20 -9.52
C ARG A 201 -7.95 -29.61 -9.82
N GLU A 202 -8.80 -28.65 -10.16
CA GLU A 202 -10.19 -28.90 -10.55
C GLU A 202 -10.36 -29.29 -12.04
N ASN A 203 -9.26 -29.36 -12.82
CA ASN A 203 -9.26 -29.59 -14.28
C ASN A 203 -10.14 -28.60 -15.08
N GLN A 204 -10.40 -27.41 -14.55
CA GLN A 204 -11.21 -26.35 -15.19
C GLN A 204 -10.35 -25.23 -15.79
N LEU A 205 -9.05 -25.49 -15.99
CA LEU A 205 -8.10 -24.46 -16.43
C LEU A 205 -8.37 -24.09 -17.89
N THR A 206 -8.83 -22.86 -18.09
CA THR A 206 -8.97 -22.26 -19.42
C THR A 206 -7.73 -21.46 -19.79
N TRP A 207 -7.36 -21.49 -21.07
CA TRP A 207 -6.22 -20.75 -21.59
C TRP A 207 -6.36 -19.23 -21.40
N PHE A 208 -7.58 -18.69 -21.54
CA PHE A 208 -7.87 -17.27 -21.28
C PHE A 208 -7.61 -16.85 -19.83
N THR A 209 -7.98 -17.70 -18.86
CA THR A 209 -7.69 -17.45 -17.44
C THR A 209 -6.18 -17.47 -17.19
N LEU A 210 -5.46 -18.40 -17.79
CA LEU A 210 -4.00 -18.48 -17.64
C LEU A 210 -3.30 -17.22 -18.17
N ILE A 211 -3.67 -16.77 -19.39
CA ILE A 211 -3.10 -15.55 -19.98
C ILE A 211 -3.38 -14.32 -19.11
N SER A 212 -4.63 -14.15 -18.66
CA SER A 212 -5.00 -12.96 -17.87
C SER A 212 -4.24 -12.89 -16.54
N HIS A 213 -4.08 -14.01 -15.84
CA HIS A 213 -3.33 -14.07 -14.58
C HIS A 213 -1.82 -13.92 -14.80
N PHE A 214 -1.29 -14.45 -15.90
CA PHE A 214 0.11 -14.21 -16.27
C PHE A 214 0.38 -12.73 -16.55
N LEU A 215 -0.53 -12.04 -17.24
CA LEU A 215 -0.43 -10.61 -17.51
C LEU A 215 -0.44 -9.77 -16.21
N ILE A 216 -1.24 -10.17 -15.21
CA ILE A 216 -1.27 -9.53 -13.89
C ILE A 216 0.08 -9.67 -13.17
N ILE A 217 0.70 -10.85 -13.23
CA ILE A 217 2.04 -11.07 -12.68
C ILE A 217 3.06 -10.18 -13.40
N LEU A 218 3.01 -10.14 -14.74
CA LEU A 218 3.90 -9.30 -15.54
C LEU A 218 3.74 -7.82 -15.19
N LEU A 219 2.51 -7.34 -14.97
CA LEU A 219 2.24 -5.97 -14.52
C LEU A 219 2.90 -5.69 -13.16
N GLY A 220 2.81 -6.63 -12.21
CA GLY A 220 3.48 -6.52 -10.92
C GLY A 220 5.00 -6.41 -11.06
N VAL A 221 5.60 -7.24 -11.91
CA VAL A 221 7.05 -7.20 -12.19
C VAL A 221 7.43 -5.89 -12.85
N ALA A 222 6.68 -5.46 -13.86
CA ALA A 222 6.89 -4.18 -14.55
C ALA A 222 6.79 -3.00 -13.57
N ASN A 223 5.84 -3.02 -12.63
CA ASN A 223 5.69 -1.99 -11.61
C ASN A 223 6.93 -1.88 -10.71
N LEU A 224 7.54 -3.00 -10.32
CA LEU A 224 8.77 -3.01 -9.53
C LEU A 224 9.97 -2.53 -10.36
N MET A 225 10.14 -3.08 -11.57
CA MET A 225 11.23 -2.70 -12.47
C MET A 225 11.20 -1.20 -12.79
N ALA A 226 10.00 -0.65 -13.02
CA ALA A 226 9.82 0.76 -13.30
C ALA A 226 10.22 1.69 -12.13
N GLN A 227 10.23 1.21 -10.88
CA GLN A 227 10.75 2.01 -9.74
C GLN A 227 12.27 2.17 -9.77
N PHE A 228 13.00 1.29 -10.48
CA PHE A 228 14.45 1.34 -10.58
C PHE A 228 14.93 2.09 -11.82
N LEU A 229 14.09 2.13 -12.87
CA LEU A 229 14.40 2.79 -14.13
C LEU A 229 14.18 4.32 -14.10
N ILE A 230 13.59 4.85 -13.01
CA ILE A 230 13.17 6.24 -12.83
C ILE A 230 13.62 6.74 -11.46
#